data_AF-A0A2S8FQL2-F1
#
_entry.id   AF-A0A2S8FQL2-F1
#
_cell.length_a   1.000
_cell.length_b   1.000
_cell.length_c   1.000
_cell.angle_alpha   90.00
_cell.angle_beta   90.00
_cell.angle_gamma   90.00
#
_symmetry.space_group_name_H-M   'P 1'
#
loop_
_entity.id
_entity.type
_entity.pdbx_description
1 polymer ?
#
loop_
_entity_poly.entity_id
_entity_poly.type
_entity_poly.pdbx_seq_one_letter_code
_entity_poly.pdbx_strand_id
1 'polypeptide(L)'
;MRWMSLLVWLCLISLVAANDPCEQPTPDAMAKELGVKLPRRPWHLANIWWFFDGPVKNFESLEMDVTIDRDVPETYNLYVSPCGSSLINGLQFYGGLQTNVNGWVSGDEQTRVHRGHGAIFSRWSSDKKTPIGLEHVRKAADECLVESAGYEGKFASVRRPYAWKKGTYTWGIYKGETIERDGKPSTWFTCRVRNHANDEVTEVGSLLFEGTEFEFWNRHSAFVEVYSTSEIRRSNIPKVKVTFSRPRINGEKVPLKRAMAFYPDEAAGSTSSPDCAKVKADGENAVVEVGAIFVRDPKQRRHGLDLTTAE
;
A
#
# COMPACT_ATOMS: atom_id res chain seq x y z
N MET A 1 -54.73 -39.25 29.37
CA MET A 1 -53.59 -38.31 29.49
C MET A 1 -52.35 -38.98 28.92
N ARG A 2 -52.02 -38.72 27.65
CA ARG A 2 -50.75 -39.15 27.04
C ARG A 2 -49.93 -37.89 26.78
N TRP A 3 -48.81 -37.79 27.47
CA TRP A 3 -47.86 -36.68 27.36
C TRP A 3 -47.17 -36.70 26.00
N MET A 4 -47.25 -35.56 25.30
CA MET A 4 -46.42 -35.21 24.15
C MET A 4 -45.02 -34.87 24.65
N SER A 5 -44.02 -35.66 24.29
CA SER A 5 -42.62 -35.26 24.40
C SER A 5 -42.16 -34.67 23.07
N LEU A 6 -42.11 -33.35 23.00
CA LEU A 6 -41.54 -32.59 21.90
C LEU A 6 -40.01 -32.66 22.03
N LEU A 7 -39.35 -33.43 21.17
CA LEU A 7 -37.89 -33.37 21.04
C LEU A 7 -37.52 -32.14 20.22
N VAL A 8 -36.99 -31.11 20.88
CA VAL A 8 -36.36 -29.96 20.23
C VAL A 8 -34.96 -30.39 19.80
N TRP A 9 -34.77 -30.53 18.49
CA TRP A 9 -33.46 -30.72 17.88
C TRP A 9 -32.72 -29.38 17.88
N LEU A 10 -31.79 -29.20 18.83
CA LEU A 10 -30.82 -28.12 18.80
C LEU A 10 -29.79 -28.42 17.70
N CYS A 11 -29.96 -27.82 16.52
CA CYS A 11 -28.89 -27.69 15.54
C CYS A 11 -27.79 -26.81 16.14
N LEU A 12 -26.77 -27.43 16.74
CA LEU A 12 -25.48 -26.82 16.97
C LEU A 12 -24.84 -26.56 15.60
N ILE A 13 -25.07 -25.36 15.07
CA ILE A 13 -24.23 -24.82 14.00
C ILE A 13 -22.87 -24.55 14.65
N SER A 14 -21.95 -25.50 14.52
CA SER A 14 -20.54 -25.24 14.74
C SER A 14 -20.12 -24.18 13.72
N LEU A 15 -20.01 -22.93 14.16
CA LEU A 15 -19.21 -21.92 13.47
C LEU A 15 -17.78 -22.46 13.46
N VAL A 16 -17.42 -23.16 12.38
CA VAL A 16 -16.01 -23.38 12.04
C VAL A 16 -15.45 -21.98 11.84
N ALA A 17 -14.69 -21.49 12.81
CA ALA A 17 -13.86 -20.30 12.63
C ALA A 17 -13.07 -20.55 11.35
N ALA A 18 -13.26 -19.70 10.34
CA ALA A 18 -12.48 -19.81 9.11
C ALA A 18 -11.00 -19.82 9.51
N ASN A 19 -10.28 -20.89 9.15
CA ASN A 19 -8.85 -20.99 9.42
C ASN A 19 -8.18 -19.75 8.84
N ASP A 20 -7.57 -18.93 9.69
CA ASP A 20 -6.88 -17.71 9.28
C ASP A 20 -5.65 -18.10 8.43
N PRO A 21 -5.64 -17.85 7.12
CA PRO A 21 -4.55 -18.29 6.24
C PRO A 21 -3.24 -17.51 6.47
N CYS A 22 -3.31 -16.42 7.23
CA CYS A 22 -2.18 -15.58 7.62
C CYS A 22 -1.63 -15.91 9.01
N GLU A 23 -2.26 -16.84 9.73
CA GLU A 23 -1.92 -17.14 11.12
C GLU A 23 -0.47 -17.62 11.27
N GLN A 24 0.17 -17.10 12.30
CA GLN A 24 1.47 -17.50 12.82
C GLN A 24 1.59 -17.01 14.28
N PRO A 25 2.61 -17.45 15.04
CA PRO A 25 2.79 -16.96 16.41
C PRO A 25 2.83 -15.43 16.49
N THR A 26 2.41 -14.85 17.61
CA THR A 26 2.34 -13.39 17.75
C THR A 26 3.74 -12.76 17.68
N PRO A 27 3.86 -11.48 17.28
CA PRO A 27 5.15 -10.79 17.25
C PRO A 27 5.89 -10.83 18.59
N ASP A 28 5.17 -10.69 19.71
CA ASP A 28 5.76 -10.76 21.05
C ASP A 28 6.29 -12.17 21.39
N ALA A 29 5.57 -13.22 21.00
CA ALA A 29 6.01 -14.60 21.20
C ALA A 29 7.26 -14.92 20.38
N MET A 30 7.28 -14.58 19.10
CA MET A 30 8.44 -14.77 18.22
C MET A 30 9.65 -13.95 18.67
N ALA A 31 9.43 -12.70 19.10
CA ALA A 31 10.49 -11.85 19.61
C ALA A 31 11.10 -12.39 20.91
N LYS A 32 10.26 -12.87 21.84
CA LYS A 32 10.70 -13.51 23.08
C LYS A 32 11.52 -14.77 22.81
N GLU A 33 11.09 -15.62 21.89
CA GLU A 33 11.79 -16.83 21.50
C GLU A 33 13.21 -16.54 21.00
N LEU A 34 13.38 -15.45 20.23
CA LEU A 34 14.66 -15.04 19.66
C LEU A 34 15.49 -14.10 20.55
N GLY A 35 14.95 -13.68 21.69
CA GLY A 35 15.61 -12.70 22.56
C GLY A 35 15.78 -11.31 21.92
N VAL A 36 14.91 -10.94 20.97
CA VAL A 36 14.98 -9.65 20.26
C VAL A 36 13.94 -8.66 20.80
N LYS A 37 14.25 -7.36 20.74
CA LYS A 37 13.32 -6.30 21.08
C LYS A 37 12.57 -5.85 19.83
N LEU A 38 11.24 -5.79 19.91
CA LEU A 38 10.42 -5.23 18.84
C LEU A 38 10.62 -3.70 18.74
N PRO A 39 10.82 -3.15 17.52
CA PRO A 39 10.90 -1.71 17.30
C PRO A 39 9.53 -1.05 17.41
N ARG A 40 9.52 0.29 17.44
CA ARG A 40 8.27 1.06 17.44
C ARG A 40 7.53 0.90 16.10
N ARG A 41 6.20 0.80 16.16
CA ARG A 41 5.30 0.78 14.99
C ARG A 41 5.11 2.19 14.40
N PRO A 42 4.78 2.32 13.10
CA PRO A 42 4.53 1.25 12.12
C PRO A 42 5.81 0.52 11.70
N TRP A 43 5.65 -0.71 11.21
CA TRP A 43 6.75 -1.55 10.77
C TRP A 43 6.81 -1.62 9.25
N HIS A 44 7.71 -0.85 8.64
CA HIS A 44 8.00 -0.95 7.20
C HIS A 44 8.88 -2.18 6.97
N LEU A 45 8.26 -3.30 6.58
CA LEU A 45 8.90 -4.61 6.57
C LEU A 45 9.95 -4.74 5.48
N ALA A 46 9.64 -4.23 4.29
CA ALA A 46 10.51 -4.32 3.12
C ALA A 46 10.21 -3.17 2.16
N ASN A 47 11.26 -2.57 1.60
CA ASN A 47 11.19 -1.60 0.53
C ASN A 47 11.90 -2.17 -0.71
N ILE A 48 11.32 -1.97 -1.86
CA ILE A 48 11.91 -2.29 -3.16
C ILE A 48 12.10 -0.98 -3.90
N TRP A 49 13.27 -0.79 -4.50
CA TRP A 49 13.57 0.38 -5.32
C TRP A 49 14.00 -0.05 -6.72
N TRP A 50 13.34 0.51 -7.73
CA TRP A 50 13.75 0.46 -9.12
C TRP A 50 14.42 1.79 -9.49
N PHE A 51 15.58 1.71 -10.15
CA PHE A 51 16.32 2.86 -10.66
C PHE A 51 16.34 2.78 -12.17
N PHE A 52 15.74 3.76 -12.83
CA PHE A 52 15.70 3.85 -14.29
C PHE A 52 16.94 4.56 -14.83
N ASP A 53 17.24 4.39 -16.11
CA ASP A 53 18.39 5.04 -16.76
C ASP A 53 18.26 6.58 -16.75
N GLY A 54 17.03 7.08 -16.84
CA GLY A 54 16.73 8.51 -16.81
C GLY A 54 15.30 8.79 -16.37
N PRO A 55 14.97 10.07 -16.17
CA PRO A 55 13.57 10.48 -15.98
C PRO A 55 12.76 10.27 -17.27
N VAL A 56 11.45 10.16 -17.13
CA VAL A 56 10.52 9.96 -18.25
C VAL A 56 9.76 11.25 -18.50
N LYS A 57 9.96 11.84 -19.68
CA LYS A 57 9.22 13.04 -20.14
C LYS A 57 7.82 12.65 -20.59
N ASN A 58 6.92 13.63 -20.65
CA ASN A 58 5.53 13.45 -21.10
C ASN A 58 4.83 12.33 -20.30
N PHE A 59 4.98 12.36 -18.98
CA PHE A 59 4.37 11.38 -18.09
C PHE A 59 2.84 11.48 -18.14
N GLU A 60 2.21 10.35 -18.41
CA GLU A 60 0.76 10.17 -18.51
C GLU A 60 0.25 9.08 -17.56
N SER A 61 1.03 8.03 -17.31
CA SER A 61 0.60 6.97 -16.39
C SER A 61 1.74 6.25 -15.69
N LEU A 62 1.45 5.77 -14.49
CA LEU A 62 2.25 4.77 -13.76
C LEU A 62 1.32 3.62 -13.42
N GLU A 63 1.77 2.39 -13.69
CA GLU A 63 1.07 1.17 -13.33
C GLU A 63 2.03 0.16 -12.71
N MET A 64 1.54 -0.63 -11.76
CA MET A 64 2.23 -1.79 -11.25
C MET A 64 1.23 -2.88 -10.89
N ASP A 65 1.47 -4.08 -11.40
CA ASP A 65 0.75 -5.27 -10.95
C ASP A 65 1.30 -5.75 -9.62
N VAL A 66 0.37 -6.08 -8.73
CA VAL A 66 0.61 -6.62 -7.39
C VAL A 66 -0.18 -7.91 -7.25
N THR A 67 0.49 -8.99 -6.86
CA THR A 67 -0.17 -10.27 -6.55
C THR A 67 -0.05 -10.58 -5.07
N ILE A 68 -1.18 -10.88 -4.44
CA ILE A 68 -1.29 -11.29 -3.03
C ILE A 68 -1.71 -12.76 -3.00
N ASP A 69 -0.92 -13.62 -2.34
CA ASP A 69 -1.03 -15.08 -2.48
C ASP A 69 -2.19 -15.73 -1.71
N ARG A 70 -2.83 -14.99 -0.80
CA ARG A 70 -3.93 -15.45 0.05
C ARG A 70 -4.81 -14.29 0.51
N ASP A 71 -5.99 -14.61 1.02
CA ASP A 71 -6.85 -13.63 1.67
C ASP A 71 -6.19 -13.16 2.96
N VAL A 72 -6.18 -11.85 3.22
CA VAL A 72 -5.64 -11.27 4.45
C VAL A 72 -6.81 -10.71 5.25
N PRO A 73 -7.14 -11.24 6.43
CA PRO A 73 -8.27 -10.72 7.21
C PRO A 73 -8.08 -9.26 7.66
N GLU A 74 -9.19 -8.56 7.87
CA GLU A 74 -9.21 -7.17 8.41
C GLU A 74 -8.68 -7.08 9.84
N THR A 75 -8.46 -8.22 10.53
CA THR A 75 -7.77 -8.26 11.82
C THR A 75 -6.27 -7.94 11.71
N TYR A 76 -5.71 -7.95 10.49
CA TYR A 76 -4.36 -7.49 10.20
C TYR A 76 -4.39 -6.05 9.66
N ASN A 77 -3.40 -5.24 10.02
CA ASN A 77 -3.13 -3.94 9.40
C ASN A 77 -1.96 -4.11 8.43
N LEU A 78 -2.24 -4.60 7.23
CA LEU A 78 -1.26 -4.76 6.16
C LEU A 78 -1.43 -3.66 5.13
N TYR A 79 -0.34 -2.97 4.81
CA TYR A 79 -0.27 -2.05 3.68
C TYR A 79 0.67 -2.61 2.62
N VAL A 80 0.10 -2.93 1.45
CA VAL A 80 0.81 -3.29 0.23
C VAL A 80 0.85 -2.08 -0.69
N SER A 81 2.01 -1.44 -0.79
CA SER A 81 2.19 -0.20 -1.56
C SER A 81 2.95 -0.46 -2.86
N PRO A 82 2.28 -0.64 -4.01
CA PRO A 82 2.91 -0.62 -5.32
C PRO A 82 3.60 0.70 -5.64
N CYS A 83 3.21 1.80 -4.99
CA CYS A 83 3.92 3.06 -5.08
C CYS A 83 4.21 3.60 -3.67
N GLY A 84 5.32 3.17 -3.08
CA GLY A 84 5.76 3.61 -1.77
C GLY A 84 6.30 5.05 -1.75
N SER A 85 6.94 5.46 -2.84
CA SER A 85 7.42 6.82 -3.07
C SER A 85 7.78 6.99 -4.53
N SER A 86 7.23 8.03 -5.15
CA SER A 86 7.65 8.50 -6.48
C SER A 86 7.48 10.01 -6.62
N LEU A 87 8.11 10.61 -7.63
CA LEU A 87 7.99 12.04 -7.92
C LEU A 87 7.44 12.27 -9.33
N ILE A 88 6.48 13.19 -9.42
CA ILE A 88 6.03 13.83 -10.66
C ILE A 88 6.41 15.30 -10.54
N ASN A 89 7.25 15.84 -11.42
CA ASN A 89 7.77 17.22 -11.33
C ASN A 89 8.32 17.58 -9.94
N GLY A 90 8.97 16.62 -9.27
CA GLY A 90 9.50 16.80 -7.90
C GLY A 90 8.47 16.65 -6.77
N LEU A 91 7.18 16.50 -7.08
CA LEU A 91 6.10 16.31 -6.11
C LEU A 91 6.01 14.86 -5.69
N GLN A 92 6.21 14.59 -4.40
CA GLN A 92 6.20 13.23 -3.88
C GLN A 92 4.79 12.69 -3.74
N PHE A 93 4.57 11.47 -4.19
CA PHE A 93 3.30 10.76 -4.03
C PHE A 93 3.51 9.29 -3.68
N TYR A 94 2.44 8.68 -3.16
CA TYR A 94 2.40 7.27 -2.79
C TYR A 94 0.97 6.72 -2.86
N GLY A 95 0.83 5.40 -2.85
CA GLY A 95 -0.47 4.74 -2.83
C GLY A 95 -0.38 3.23 -2.82
N GLY A 96 -1.54 2.58 -2.66
CA GLY A 96 -1.65 1.13 -2.66
C GLY A 96 -2.90 0.58 -2.00
N LEU A 97 -2.79 -0.64 -1.49
CA LEU A 97 -3.88 -1.43 -0.93
C LEU A 97 -3.68 -1.65 0.57
N GLN A 98 -4.70 -1.33 1.36
CA GLN A 98 -4.70 -1.52 2.82
C GLN A 98 -5.83 -2.47 3.22
N THR A 99 -5.62 -3.25 4.27
CA THR A 99 -6.66 -4.11 4.87
C THR A 99 -7.64 -3.33 5.76
N ASN A 100 -7.26 -2.15 6.22
CA ASN A 100 -8.09 -1.22 7.01
C ASN A 100 -7.84 0.23 6.59
N VAL A 101 -8.42 0.65 5.46
CA VAL A 101 -8.42 2.07 5.09
C VAL A 101 -9.23 2.87 6.10
N ASN A 102 -8.73 4.05 6.44
CA ASN A 102 -9.38 4.98 7.33
C ASN A 102 -9.06 6.42 6.95
N GLY A 103 -9.89 7.35 7.36
CA GLY A 103 -9.78 8.76 6.99
C GLY A 103 -11.04 9.51 7.40
N TRP A 104 -11.14 10.77 7.00
CA TRP A 104 -12.31 11.61 7.24
C TRP A 104 -13.41 11.34 6.21
N VAL A 105 -14.67 11.44 6.62
CA VAL A 105 -15.84 11.28 5.74
C VAL A 105 -15.87 12.39 4.68
N SER A 106 -15.55 13.62 5.08
CA SER A 106 -15.41 14.78 4.21
C SER A 106 -14.51 15.84 4.84
N GLY A 107 -14.35 16.99 4.16
CA GLY A 107 -13.68 18.14 4.74
C GLY A 107 -14.45 18.82 5.85
N ASP A 108 -15.79 18.78 5.77
CA ASP A 108 -16.71 19.38 6.75
C ASP A 108 -16.94 18.44 7.94
N GLU A 109 -16.88 17.13 7.70
CA GLU A 109 -17.01 16.09 8.72
C GLU A 109 -15.70 15.32 8.88
N GLN A 110 -14.83 15.84 9.76
CA GLN A 110 -13.51 15.26 10.05
C GLN A 110 -13.56 14.13 11.08
N THR A 111 -14.68 13.40 11.15
CA THR A 111 -14.80 12.16 11.92
C THR A 111 -13.97 11.09 11.23
N ARG A 112 -12.95 10.55 11.91
CA ARG A 112 -12.17 9.43 11.38
C ARG A 112 -12.98 8.15 11.48
N VAL A 113 -13.17 7.49 10.34
CA VAL A 113 -13.86 6.20 10.24
C VAL A 113 -12.95 5.15 9.61
N HIS A 114 -13.17 3.88 9.94
CA HIS A 114 -12.50 2.72 9.34
C HIS A 114 -13.48 2.00 8.42
N ARG A 115 -13.03 1.57 7.23
CA ARG A 115 -13.89 0.95 6.22
C ARG A 115 -13.30 -0.33 5.62
N GLY A 116 -12.59 -1.09 6.45
CA GLY A 116 -12.01 -2.38 6.08
C GLY A 116 -11.03 -2.26 4.91
N HIS A 117 -11.01 -3.27 4.05
CA HIS A 117 -10.14 -3.28 2.87
C HIS A 117 -10.38 -2.06 1.98
N GLY A 118 -9.29 -1.50 1.43
CA GLY A 118 -9.40 -0.41 0.47
C GLY A 118 -8.12 -0.06 -0.24
N ALA A 119 -8.22 0.96 -1.08
CA ALA A 119 -7.10 1.53 -1.82
C ALA A 119 -6.90 3.00 -1.43
N ILE A 120 -5.65 3.46 -1.49
CA ILE A 120 -5.29 4.84 -1.16
C ILE A 120 -4.40 5.45 -2.24
N PHE A 121 -4.51 6.75 -2.41
CA PHE A 121 -3.63 7.59 -3.21
C PHE A 121 -3.39 8.90 -2.48
N SER A 122 -2.13 9.27 -2.31
CA SER A 122 -1.70 10.43 -1.54
C SER A 122 -0.57 11.17 -2.23
N ARG A 123 -0.49 12.48 -2.01
CA ARG A 123 0.67 13.30 -2.39
C ARG A 123 1.06 14.26 -1.28
N TRP A 124 2.31 14.68 -1.29
CA TRP A 124 2.84 15.73 -0.43
C TRP A 124 2.73 17.10 -1.12
N SER A 125 2.73 18.15 -0.32
CA SER A 125 2.97 19.50 -0.81
C SER A 125 4.39 19.64 -1.37
N SER A 126 4.58 20.60 -2.27
CA SER A 126 5.85 20.83 -2.97
C SER A 126 7.02 21.13 -2.04
N ASP A 127 6.77 21.89 -0.98
CA ASP A 127 7.77 22.31 0.00
C ASP A 127 7.81 21.42 1.26
N LYS A 128 6.88 20.46 1.37
CA LYS A 128 6.64 19.60 2.54
C LYS A 128 6.39 20.37 3.85
N LYS A 129 6.10 21.67 3.77
CA LYS A 129 5.99 22.61 4.90
C LYS A 129 4.63 23.32 4.92
N THR A 130 4.12 23.68 3.75
CA THR A 130 2.81 24.30 3.55
C THR A 130 1.78 23.21 3.32
N PRO A 131 0.72 23.10 4.15
CA PRO A 131 -0.35 22.14 3.92
C PRO A 131 -1.01 22.32 2.56
N ILE A 132 -1.34 21.21 1.90
CA ILE A 132 -2.28 21.19 0.77
C ILE A 132 -3.64 20.74 1.28
N GLY A 133 -4.68 21.50 0.98
CA GLY A 133 -6.03 21.24 1.46
C GLY A 133 -6.79 20.24 0.58
N LEU A 134 -8.04 19.98 0.96
CA LEU A 134 -8.91 19.01 0.30
C LEU A 134 -9.40 19.47 -1.07
N GLU A 135 -9.22 20.73 -1.41
CA GLU A 135 -9.41 21.27 -2.75
C GLU A 135 -8.41 20.70 -3.79
N HIS A 136 -7.40 19.94 -3.34
CA HIS A 136 -6.51 19.14 -4.19
C HIS A 136 -6.95 17.67 -4.31
N VAL A 137 -8.15 17.33 -3.81
CA VAL A 137 -8.66 15.96 -3.74
C VAL A 137 -10.02 15.86 -4.43
N ARG A 138 -10.19 14.87 -5.30
CA ARG A 138 -11.48 14.50 -5.88
C ARG A 138 -11.83 13.07 -5.47
N LYS A 139 -12.98 12.90 -4.80
CA LYS A 139 -13.52 11.58 -4.46
C LYS A 139 -14.12 10.94 -5.71
N ALA A 140 -13.91 9.63 -5.89
CA ALA A 140 -14.57 8.87 -6.95
C ALA A 140 -16.02 8.49 -6.60
N ALA A 141 -16.35 8.44 -5.31
CA ALA A 141 -17.66 8.07 -4.81
C ALA A 141 -17.88 8.60 -3.38
N ASP A 142 -19.13 8.60 -2.92
CA ASP A 142 -19.49 9.12 -1.59
C ASP A 142 -18.85 8.32 -0.47
N GLU A 143 -18.62 7.02 -0.68
CA GLU A 143 -17.98 6.17 0.30
C GLU A 143 -16.47 6.41 0.45
N CYS A 144 -15.88 7.23 -0.41
CA CYS A 144 -14.46 7.58 -0.30
C CYS A 144 -14.21 8.44 0.94
N LEU A 145 -13.04 8.23 1.53
CA LEU A 145 -12.50 9.00 2.63
C LEU A 145 -11.41 9.92 2.11
N VAL A 146 -11.18 11.00 2.86
CA VAL A 146 -10.14 11.97 2.56
C VAL A 146 -9.26 12.21 3.77
N GLU A 147 -8.05 12.70 3.52
CA GLU A 147 -7.18 13.19 4.58
C GLU A 147 -6.35 14.35 4.05
N SER A 148 -6.11 15.36 4.88
CA SER A 148 -5.26 16.50 4.55
C SER A 148 -4.58 17.02 5.82
N ALA A 149 -3.36 17.55 5.68
CA ALA A 149 -2.72 18.39 6.70
C ALA A 149 -2.66 17.82 8.15
N GLY A 150 -2.47 16.50 8.29
CA GLY A 150 -2.52 15.77 9.57
C GLY A 150 -1.16 15.52 10.26
N TYR A 151 -1.10 14.41 11.01
CA TYR A 151 0.04 13.98 11.85
C TYR A 151 1.28 13.51 11.07
N GLU A 152 1.11 13.15 9.80
CA GLU A 152 2.21 12.69 8.93
C GLU A 152 2.91 13.87 8.23
N GLY A 153 2.28 15.05 8.23
CA GLY A 153 2.81 16.29 7.66
C GLY A 153 1.88 16.89 6.63
N LYS A 154 2.44 17.54 5.61
CA LYS A 154 1.68 18.36 4.66
C LYS A 154 1.34 17.57 3.40
N PHE A 155 0.30 16.75 3.50
CA PHE A 155 -0.17 15.89 2.41
C PHE A 155 -1.67 16.03 2.20
N ALA A 156 -2.14 15.50 1.07
CA ALA A 156 -3.54 15.26 0.77
C ALA A 156 -3.71 13.83 0.27
N SER A 157 -4.83 13.20 0.58
CA SER A 157 -5.11 11.79 0.31
C SER A 157 -6.57 11.56 -0.03
N VAL A 158 -6.79 10.65 -0.98
CA VAL A 158 -8.09 10.02 -1.23
C VAL A 158 -7.97 8.52 -0.98
N ARG A 159 -9.02 7.95 -0.38
CA ARG A 159 -9.07 6.53 -0.02
C ARG A 159 -10.43 6.00 -0.37
N ARG A 160 -10.50 4.80 -0.94
CA ARG A 160 -11.76 4.17 -1.29
C ARG A 160 -11.85 2.79 -0.64
N PRO A 161 -12.93 2.49 0.11
CA PRO A 161 -13.26 1.13 0.48
C PRO A 161 -13.33 0.25 -0.76
N TYR A 162 -12.57 -0.83 -0.76
CA TYR A 162 -12.42 -1.73 -1.88
C TYR A 162 -12.05 -3.09 -1.32
N ALA A 163 -13.01 -4.02 -1.31
CA ALA A 163 -12.92 -5.33 -0.69
C ALA A 163 -12.03 -6.31 -1.49
N TRP A 164 -10.76 -5.97 -1.65
CA TRP A 164 -9.77 -6.82 -2.30
C TRP A 164 -9.56 -8.12 -1.50
N LYS A 165 -9.12 -9.15 -2.21
CA LYS A 165 -8.90 -10.52 -1.72
C LYS A 165 -7.55 -11.03 -2.24
N LYS A 166 -7.26 -12.32 -2.04
CA LYS A 166 -6.25 -13.02 -2.83
C LYS A 166 -6.43 -12.72 -4.32
N GLY A 167 -5.36 -12.37 -5.02
CA GLY A 167 -5.41 -12.16 -6.46
C GLY A 167 -4.33 -11.22 -6.98
N THR A 168 -4.43 -10.92 -8.26
CA THR A 168 -3.57 -9.96 -8.96
C THR A 168 -4.35 -8.70 -9.28
N TYR A 169 -3.76 -7.56 -8.98
CA TYR A 169 -4.34 -6.24 -9.18
C TYR A 169 -3.36 -5.34 -9.92
N THR A 170 -3.82 -4.51 -10.84
CA THR A 170 -3.04 -3.35 -11.29
C THR A 170 -3.44 -2.14 -10.47
N TRP A 171 -2.51 -1.59 -9.70
CA TRP A 171 -2.66 -0.24 -9.15
C TRP A 171 -2.00 0.74 -10.11
N GLY A 172 -2.67 1.84 -10.43
CA GLY A 172 -2.08 2.84 -11.31
C GLY A 172 -2.67 4.23 -11.15
N ILE A 173 -1.91 5.22 -11.61
CA ILE A 173 -2.35 6.62 -11.71
C ILE A 173 -2.31 7.05 -13.18
N TYR A 174 -3.29 7.83 -13.59
CA TYR A 174 -3.50 8.24 -14.98
C TYR A 174 -3.75 9.74 -15.04
N LYS A 175 -3.04 10.43 -15.93
CA LYS A 175 -3.24 11.84 -16.23
C LYS A 175 -4.67 12.05 -16.75
N GLY A 176 -5.33 13.05 -16.20
CA GLY A 176 -6.68 13.44 -16.55
C GLY A 176 -6.74 14.89 -17.01
N GLU A 177 -7.86 15.53 -16.68
CA GLU A 177 -8.15 16.92 -17.04
C GLU A 177 -7.17 17.92 -16.42
N THR A 178 -6.76 18.89 -17.21
CA THR A 178 -6.09 20.11 -16.73
C THR A 178 -7.14 21.20 -16.48
N ILE A 179 -7.09 21.80 -15.30
CA ILE A 179 -7.91 22.95 -14.89
C ILE A 179 -7.04 24.17 -14.60
N GLU A 180 -7.64 25.36 -14.62
CA GLU A 180 -7.02 26.55 -14.06
C GLU A 180 -7.33 26.65 -12.56
N ARG A 181 -6.29 26.91 -11.77
CA ARG A 181 -6.38 27.11 -10.32
C ARG A 181 -5.43 28.22 -9.91
N ASP A 182 -5.95 29.25 -9.23
CA ASP A 182 -5.16 30.40 -8.77
C ASP A 182 -4.36 31.05 -9.93
N GLY A 183 -4.96 31.12 -11.12
CA GLY A 183 -4.34 31.65 -12.35
C GLY A 183 -3.23 30.77 -12.93
N LYS A 184 -3.10 29.51 -12.49
CA LYS A 184 -2.08 28.56 -12.94
C LYS A 184 -2.70 27.23 -13.36
N PRO A 185 -2.16 26.57 -14.40
CA PRO A 185 -2.64 25.25 -14.78
C PRO A 185 -2.31 24.20 -13.72
N SER A 186 -3.25 23.32 -13.46
CA SER A 186 -3.10 22.16 -12.59
C SER A 186 -3.82 20.96 -13.20
N THR A 187 -3.23 19.77 -13.16
CA THR A 187 -3.78 18.56 -13.80
C THR A 187 -4.13 17.51 -12.77
N TRP A 188 -5.30 16.89 -12.95
CA TRP A 188 -5.71 15.75 -12.14
C TRP A 188 -4.96 14.49 -12.53
N PHE A 189 -4.46 13.75 -11.55
CA PHE A 189 -4.07 12.35 -11.73
C PHE A 189 -5.07 11.48 -10.99
N THR A 190 -5.66 10.52 -11.69
CA THR A 190 -6.69 9.63 -11.16
C THR A 190 -6.09 8.27 -10.83
N CYS A 191 -6.26 7.81 -9.60
CA CYS A 191 -5.88 6.48 -9.16
C CYS A 191 -6.97 5.47 -9.50
N ARG A 192 -6.57 4.31 -10.05
CA ARG A 192 -7.45 3.18 -10.34
C ARG A 192 -6.83 1.87 -9.87
N VAL A 193 -7.69 0.93 -9.52
CA VAL A 193 -7.33 -0.46 -9.22
C VAL A 193 -8.08 -1.38 -10.18
N ARG A 194 -7.35 -2.12 -11.02
CA ARG A 194 -7.92 -3.17 -11.86
C ARG A 194 -7.76 -4.53 -11.19
N ASN A 195 -8.84 -5.30 -11.07
CA ASN A 195 -8.79 -6.70 -10.64
C ASN A 195 -8.64 -7.62 -11.85
N HIS A 196 -7.60 -8.44 -11.89
CA HIS A 196 -7.33 -9.34 -13.03
C HIS A 196 -8.23 -10.58 -13.06
N ALA A 197 -8.98 -10.85 -11.99
CA ALA A 197 -9.90 -11.99 -11.97
C ALA A 197 -11.17 -11.74 -12.80
N ASN A 198 -11.59 -10.48 -12.94
CA ASN A 198 -12.84 -10.09 -13.60
C ASN A 198 -12.70 -8.83 -14.48
N ASP A 199 -11.47 -8.32 -14.66
CA ASP A 199 -11.13 -7.08 -15.37
C ASP A 199 -11.84 -5.81 -14.86
N GLU A 200 -12.44 -5.86 -13.68
CA GLU A 200 -13.12 -4.73 -13.08
C GLU A 200 -12.12 -3.64 -12.70
N VAL A 201 -12.42 -2.40 -13.11
CA VAL A 201 -11.63 -1.22 -12.78
C VAL A 201 -12.39 -0.35 -11.80
N THR A 202 -11.83 -0.21 -10.60
CA THR A 202 -12.37 0.65 -9.54
C THR A 202 -11.55 1.93 -9.48
N GLU A 203 -12.20 3.08 -9.72
CA GLU A 203 -11.58 4.38 -9.50
C GLU A 203 -11.52 4.70 -8.00
N VAL A 204 -10.35 5.08 -7.48
CA VAL A 204 -10.17 5.43 -6.06
C VAL A 204 -10.48 6.91 -5.84
N GLY A 205 -10.05 7.75 -6.78
CA GLY A 205 -10.18 9.20 -6.77
C GLY A 205 -8.98 9.87 -7.42
N SER A 206 -8.93 11.20 -7.39
CA SER A 206 -7.89 11.97 -8.06
C SER A 206 -7.22 12.98 -7.13
N LEU A 207 -5.95 13.24 -7.38
CA LEU A 207 -5.19 14.31 -6.74
C LEU A 207 -4.69 15.29 -7.79
N LEU A 208 -4.67 16.57 -7.42
CA LEU A 208 -4.26 17.64 -8.32
C LEU A 208 -2.74 17.87 -8.25
N PHE A 209 -2.09 17.97 -9.40
CA PHE A 209 -0.66 18.25 -9.56
C PHE A 209 -0.46 19.53 -10.38
N GLU A 210 0.47 20.37 -9.98
CA GLU A 210 0.71 21.66 -10.64
C GLU A 210 1.37 21.47 -12.02
N GLY A 211 0.84 22.13 -13.06
CA GLY A 211 1.36 22.11 -14.44
C GLY A 211 0.50 21.36 -15.47
N THR A 212 1.00 21.33 -16.71
CA THR A 212 0.39 20.66 -17.89
C THR A 212 1.28 19.57 -18.48
N GLU A 213 2.59 19.71 -18.32
CA GLU A 213 3.63 18.77 -18.73
C GLU A 213 4.27 18.15 -17.49
N PHE A 214 4.48 16.84 -17.54
CA PHE A 214 4.91 16.07 -16.39
C PHE A 214 6.13 15.24 -16.72
N GLU A 215 7.10 15.26 -15.82
CA GLU A 215 8.24 14.38 -15.81
C GLU A 215 8.13 13.43 -14.62
N PHE A 216 8.27 12.13 -14.88
CA PHE A 216 8.48 11.13 -13.84
C PHE A 216 9.98 11.02 -13.53
N TRP A 217 10.36 11.13 -12.26
CA TRP A 217 11.77 11.00 -11.87
C TRP A 217 12.33 9.59 -12.17
N ASN A 218 13.66 9.44 -12.13
CA ASN A 218 14.33 8.21 -12.52
C ASN A 218 14.30 7.07 -11.47
N ARG A 219 13.32 7.07 -10.57
CA ARG A 219 13.21 6.07 -9.49
C ARG A 219 11.76 5.67 -9.27
N HIS A 220 11.56 4.53 -8.64
CA HIS A 220 10.25 4.15 -8.14
C HIS A 220 10.44 3.22 -6.95
N SER A 221 9.56 3.28 -5.96
CA SER A 221 9.59 2.33 -4.86
C SER A 221 8.24 1.69 -4.60
N ALA A 222 8.30 0.48 -4.06
CA ALA A 222 7.18 -0.24 -3.48
C ALA A 222 7.55 -0.67 -2.05
N PHE A 223 6.58 -0.93 -1.19
CA PHE A 223 6.84 -1.50 0.12
C PHE A 223 5.72 -2.40 0.63
N VAL A 224 6.04 -3.18 1.66
CA VAL A 224 5.08 -3.85 2.52
C VAL A 224 5.27 -3.36 3.95
N GLU A 225 4.17 -2.98 4.61
CA GLU A 225 4.17 -2.43 5.97
C GLU A 225 3.10 -3.11 6.84
N VAL A 226 3.41 -3.30 8.12
CA VAL A 226 2.41 -3.54 9.16
C VAL A 226 2.19 -2.26 9.95
N TYR A 227 1.04 -1.63 9.75
CA TYR A 227 0.72 -0.32 10.33
C TYR A 227 -0.12 -0.44 11.61
N SER A 228 -0.42 0.70 12.23
CA SER A 228 -1.23 0.78 13.44
C SER A 228 -2.41 1.70 13.20
N THR A 229 -3.56 1.33 13.72
CA THR A 229 -4.77 2.16 13.73
C THR A 229 -5.27 2.35 15.15
N SER A 230 -6.30 3.20 15.34
CA SER A 230 -6.99 3.33 16.62
C SER A 230 -7.73 2.06 17.02
N GLU A 231 -8.24 1.30 16.03
CA GLU A 231 -8.97 0.04 16.23
C GLU A 231 -8.02 -1.15 16.46
N ILE A 232 -6.93 -1.21 15.69
CA ILE A 232 -5.93 -2.28 15.76
C ILE A 232 -4.56 -1.65 16.05
N ARG A 233 -4.34 -1.32 17.33
CA ARG A 233 -3.10 -0.65 17.78
C ARG A 233 -1.86 -1.56 17.72
N ARG A 234 -2.07 -2.87 17.80
CA ARG A 234 -1.02 -3.89 17.81
C ARG A 234 -1.41 -5.05 16.90
N SER A 235 -1.34 -4.81 15.60
CA SER A 235 -1.64 -5.84 14.61
C SER A 235 -0.60 -6.98 14.63
N ASN A 236 -1.02 -8.22 14.44
CA ASN A 236 -0.09 -9.31 14.18
C ASN A 236 0.66 -9.10 12.84
N ILE A 237 1.73 -9.86 12.60
CA ILE A 237 2.39 -9.90 11.30
C ILE A 237 1.64 -10.97 10.49
N PRO A 238 1.05 -10.65 9.32
CA PRO A 238 0.42 -11.68 8.50
C PRO A 238 1.48 -12.52 7.80
N LYS A 239 1.33 -13.84 7.78
CA LYS A 239 2.09 -14.70 6.87
C LYS A 239 1.53 -14.52 5.47
N VAL A 240 2.26 -13.86 4.58
CA VAL A 240 1.77 -13.51 3.23
C VAL A 240 2.93 -13.38 2.25
N LYS A 241 2.67 -13.70 0.98
CA LYS A 241 3.58 -13.39 -0.12
C LYS A 241 2.96 -12.33 -1.01
N VAL A 242 3.73 -11.28 -1.29
CA VAL A 242 3.35 -10.19 -2.18
C VAL A 242 4.36 -10.13 -3.33
N THR A 243 3.86 -10.15 -4.56
CA THR A 243 4.71 -10.02 -5.75
C THR A 243 4.42 -8.69 -6.43
N PHE A 244 5.46 -7.89 -6.65
CA PHE A 244 5.40 -6.65 -7.40
C PHE A 244 6.03 -6.86 -8.77
N SER A 245 5.28 -6.55 -9.82
CA SER A 245 5.83 -6.47 -11.17
C SER A 245 6.75 -5.28 -11.33
N ARG A 246 7.54 -5.26 -12.42
CA ARG A 246 8.27 -4.05 -12.82
C ARG A 246 7.27 -2.93 -13.13
N PRO A 247 7.49 -1.70 -12.62
CA PRO A 247 6.61 -0.58 -12.92
C PRO A 247 6.57 -0.30 -14.42
N ARG A 248 5.37 0.00 -14.92
CA ARG A 248 5.14 0.50 -16.26
C ARG A 248 4.88 1.99 -16.20
N ILE A 249 5.58 2.76 -17.01
CA ILE A 249 5.37 4.19 -17.16
C ILE A 249 4.89 4.44 -18.58
N ASN A 250 3.77 5.13 -18.74
CA ASN A 250 3.10 5.33 -20.03
C ASN A 250 2.80 3.99 -20.75
N GLY A 251 2.48 2.95 -19.98
CA GLY A 251 2.24 1.59 -20.50
C GLY A 251 3.51 0.77 -20.79
N GLU A 252 4.70 1.35 -20.70
CA GLU A 252 5.96 0.70 -21.07
C GLU A 252 6.86 0.36 -19.87
N LYS A 253 7.63 -0.73 -19.98
CA LYS A 253 8.68 -1.08 -19.02
C LYS A 253 9.94 -0.27 -19.32
N VAL A 254 10.04 0.92 -18.71
CA VAL A 254 11.17 1.84 -18.94
C VAL A 254 12.52 1.21 -18.57
N PRO A 255 13.61 1.47 -19.33
CA PRO A 255 14.94 0.90 -19.11
C PRO A 255 15.40 0.97 -17.65
N LEU A 256 15.82 -0.18 -17.12
CA LEU A 256 16.17 -0.36 -15.71
C LEU A 256 17.69 -0.44 -15.56
N LYS A 257 18.25 0.48 -14.78
CA LYS A 257 19.67 0.47 -14.42
C LYS A 257 19.98 -0.59 -13.35
N ARG A 258 19.10 -0.69 -12.34
CA ARG A 258 19.17 -1.68 -11.26
C ARG A 258 17.90 -1.69 -10.42
N ALA A 259 17.67 -2.78 -9.71
CA ALA A 259 16.72 -2.86 -8.61
C ALA A 259 17.43 -3.26 -7.30
N MET A 260 16.86 -2.89 -6.15
CA MET A 260 17.38 -3.29 -4.85
C MET A 260 16.27 -3.46 -3.82
N ALA A 261 16.53 -4.32 -2.84
CA ALA A 261 15.75 -4.42 -1.61
C ALA A 261 16.43 -3.62 -0.49
N PHE A 262 15.61 -3.05 0.39
CA PHE A 262 16.03 -2.39 1.62
C PHE A 262 15.10 -2.74 2.78
N TYR A 263 15.69 -3.13 3.91
CA TYR A 263 14.98 -3.40 5.16
C TYR A 263 15.33 -2.29 6.17
N PRO A 264 14.38 -1.40 6.50
CA PRO A 264 14.60 -0.29 7.43
C PRO A 264 15.05 -0.76 8.82
N ASP A 265 15.93 0.00 9.47
CA ASP A 265 16.37 -0.24 10.84
C ASP A 265 16.48 1.08 11.62
N GLU A 266 16.36 1.02 12.96
CA GLU A 266 16.38 2.23 13.81
C GLU A 266 17.74 2.94 13.82
N ALA A 267 18.85 2.20 13.73
CA ALA A 267 20.21 2.74 13.65
C ALA A 267 20.45 3.52 12.35
N ALA A 268 19.68 3.25 11.28
CA ALA A 268 19.68 4.02 10.05
C ALA A 268 18.83 5.31 10.10
N GLY A 269 18.19 5.61 11.25
CA GLY A 269 17.38 6.82 11.44
C GLY A 269 16.05 6.83 10.69
N SER A 270 15.58 5.68 10.20
CA SER A 270 14.31 5.51 9.50
C SER A 270 13.22 4.92 10.40
N THR A 271 11.99 4.80 9.89
CA THR A 271 11.05 3.80 10.42
C THR A 271 11.72 2.43 10.47
N SER A 272 11.30 1.53 11.36
CA SER A 272 11.98 0.26 11.60
C SER A 272 10.99 -0.89 11.68
N SER A 273 11.47 -2.10 11.46
CA SER A 273 10.68 -3.34 11.50
C SER A 273 11.50 -4.44 12.16
N PRO A 274 10.85 -5.38 12.89
CA PRO A 274 11.51 -6.66 13.15
C PRO A 274 11.89 -7.31 11.81
N ASP A 275 12.92 -8.14 11.82
CA ASP A 275 13.31 -8.90 10.65
C ASP A 275 12.31 -10.03 10.42
N CYS A 276 11.27 -9.77 9.62
CA CYS A 276 10.20 -10.73 9.33
C CYS A 276 9.80 -10.79 7.85
N ALA A 277 10.55 -10.11 6.98
CA ALA A 277 10.34 -10.12 5.54
C ALA A 277 11.63 -10.46 4.78
N LYS A 278 11.48 -11.15 3.65
CA LYS A 278 12.56 -11.41 2.68
C LYS A 278 12.09 -10.98 1.30
N VAL A 279 12.96 -10.33 0.56
CA VAL A 279 12.76 -9.89 -0.82
C VAL A 279 13.70 -10.69 -1.71
N LYS A 280 13.19 -11.16 -2.84
CA LYS A 280 13.99 -11.81 -3.89
C LYS A 280 13.46 -11.43 -5.26
N ALA A 281 14.31 -11.58 -6.28
CA ALA A 281 13.89 -11.54 -7.67
C ALA A 281 13.16 -12.85 -8.03
N ASP A 282 12.16 -12.75 -8.91
CA ASP A 282 11.49 -13.87 -9.56
C ASP A 282 11.16 -13.46 -11.01
N GLY A 283 12.06 -13.81 -11.93
CA GLY A 283 12.07 -13.25 -13.29
C GLY A 283 12.18 -11.72 -13.25
N GLU A 284 11.21 -11.04 -13.84
CA GLU A 284 11.14 -9.58 -13.83
C GLU A 284 10.51 -8.98 -12.56
N ASN A 285 10.02 -9.82 -11.65
CA ASN A 285 9.24 -9.41 -10.49
C ASN A 285 10.09 -9.38 -9.21
N ALA A 286 9.67 -8.57 -8.25
CA ALA A 286 10.19 -8.58 -6.89
C ALA A 286 9.15 -9.24 -5.95
N VAL A 287 9.57 -10.29 -5.23
CA VAL A 287 8.71 -11.05 -4.33
C VAL A 287 9.09 -10.74 -2.88
N VAL A 288 8.13 -10.26 -2.10
CA VAL A 288 8.23 -10.07 -0.65
C VAL A 288 7.53 -11.22 0.06
N GLU A 289 8.28 -12.02 0.81
CA GLU A 289 7.77 -13.05 1.70
C GLU A 289 7.77 -12.53 3.13
N VAL A 290 6.58 -12.30 3.70
CA VAL A 290 6.39 -11.91 5.10
C VAL A 290 6.04 -13.15 5.92
N GLY A 291 6.69 -13.32 7.06
CA GLY A 291 6.52 -14.49 7.92
C GLY A 291 7.08 -14.28 9.33
N ALA A 292 7.64 -15.35 9.89
CA ALA A 292 8.17 -15.35 11.24
C ALA A 292 9.34 -14.37 11.41
N ILE A 293 9.51 -13.84 12.62
CA ILE A 293 10.69 -13.03 12.96
C ILE A 293 11.93 -13.93 12.90
N PHE A 294 13.05 -13.36 12.47
CA PHE A 294 14.38 -13.98 12.47
C PHE A 294 15.42 -12.92 12.84
N VAL A 295 16.70 -13.31 12.89
CA VAL A 295 17.82 -12.36 13.04
C VAL A 295 18.51 -12.21 11.69
N ARG A 296 18.50 -11.01 11.12
CA ARG A 296 19.17 -10.74 9.85
C ARG A 296 20.62 -10.34 10.08
N ASP A 297 21.52 -10.82 9.23
CA ASP A 297 22.85 -10.23 9.07
C ASP A 297 22.71 -8.74 8.66
N PRO A 298 23.26 -7.78 9.41
CA PRO A 298 23.23 -6.36 9.04
C PRO A 298 23.70 -6.07 7.61
N LYS A 299 24.63 -6.86 7.06
CA LYS A 299 25.10 -6.72 5.67
C LYS A 299 24.02 -7.03 4.63
N GLN A 300 22.98 -7.77 5.02
CA GLN A 300 21.85 -8.17 4.17
C GLN A 300 20.66 -7.18 4.26
N ARG A 301 20.79 -6.07 5.01
CA ARG A 301 19.77 -5.00 5.09
C ARG A 301 19.56 -4.29 3.75
N ARG A 302 20.54 -4.39 2.83
CA ARG A 302 20.46 -3.89 1.46
C ARG A 302 21.11 -4.89 0.52
N HIS A 303 20.45 -5.22 -0.57
CA HIS A 303 21.02 -6.06 -1.62
C HIS A 303 20.39 -5.75 -2.98
N GLY A 304 21.13 -6.01 -4.05
CA GLY A 304 20.61 -5.93 -5.42
C GLY A 304 19.54 -6.99 -5.67
N LEU A 305 18.63 -6.69 -6.58
CA LEU A 305 17.69 -7.67 -7.13
C LEU A 305 18.07 -7.91 -8.59
N ASP A 306 18.49 -9.13 -8.88
CA ASP A 306 18.84 -9.56 -10.24
C ASP A 306 17.56 -9.88 -11.02
N LEU A 307 16.83 -8.82 -11.38
CA LEU A 307 15.64 -8.93 -12.22
C LEU A 307 16.06 -9.24 -13.66
N THR A 308 15.43 -10.23 -14.28
CA THR A 308 15.62 -10.46 -15.71
C THR A 308 15.06 -9.27 -16.49
N THR A 309 15.72 -8.87 -17.56
CA THR A 309 15.10 -8.04 -18.59
C THR A 309 14.41 -8.97 -19.56
N ALA A 310 13.08 -8.90 -19.72
CA ALA A 310 12.45 -9.58 -20.86
C ALA A 310 13.10 -9.08 -22.16
N GLU A 311 13.42 -10.04 -23.04
CA GLU A 311 13.85 -9.80 -24.43
C GLU A 311 12.76 -9.09 -25.23
#